data_AF-A0A9C9Z557-F1
#
_entry.id   AF-A0A9C9Z557-F1
#
_cell.length_a   1.000
_cell.length_b   1.000
_cell.length_c   1.000
_cell.angle_alpha   90.00
_cell.angle_beta   90.00
_cell.angle_gamma   90.00
#
_symmetry.space_group_name_H-M   'P 1'
#
loop_
_entity.id
_entity.type
_entity.pdbx_description
1 polymer ?
#
loop_
_entity_poly.entity_id
_entity_poly.type
_entity_poly.pdbx_seq_one_letter_code
_entity_poly.pdbx_strand_id
1 'polypeptide(L)'
;MIRQGFSTFTDAVKKIAKRRKAATATVETKKERYLKLHKTVNDLYLRLNAMNKSAKIKQRSALDTIARNLSNAEQFAAKGQYHQALDELIDAQNTISTVLPNTRKPSAATITTKRPEKSVPPPAPTPLQKPATPRKIVAEKKAPVKVKKTAPVAPVKKKPPPRRVVKRDTRTTLQKYSAELRLFQRYEALIQPTLEREGLADHEGMRLLKTTDETRLKADRARGKAIDGNYSSALQLMKQATKELKQALVKAGAKL
;
A
#
# COMPACT_ATOMS: atom_id res chain seq x y z
N MET A 1 53.63 -29.13 -19.98
CA MET A 1 52.62 -28.09 -20.34
C MET A 1 51.47 -27.90 -19.33
N ILE A 2 51.39 -28.60 -18.20
CA ILE A 2 50.23 -28.53 -17.27
C ILE A 2 50.32 -27.37 -16.24
N ARG A 3 51.52 -26.81 -15.99
CA ARG A 3 51.74 -25.75 -14.98
C ARG A 3 51.16 -24.38 -15.34
N GLN A 4 50.93 -24.06 -16.62
CA GLN A 4 50.39 -22.74 -17.03
C GLN A 4 48.86 -22.63 -16.92
N GLY A 5 48.12 -23.75 -16.89
CA GLY A 5 46.66 -23.74 -16.72
C GLY A 5 46.20 -23.52 -15.28
N PHE A 6 47.02 -23.91 -14.29
CA PHE A 6 46.67 -23.79 -12.87
C PHE A 6 46.88 -22.36 -12.34
N SER A 7 47.90 -21.65 -12.81
CA SER A 7 48.16 -20.26 -12.39
C SER A 7 47.04 -19.32 -12.85
N THR A 8 46.62 -19.41 -14.12
CA THR A 8 45.55 -18.58 -14.69
C THR A 8 44.19 -18.82 -14.01
N PHE A 9 43.91 -20.05 -13.58
CA PHE A 9 42.72 -20.39 -12.79
C PHE A 9 42.76 -19.75 -11.40
N THR A 10 43.89 -19.86 -10.68
CA THR A 10 44.02 -19.25 -9.34
C THR A 10 43.95 -17.72 -9.38
N ASP A 11 44.48 -17.09 -10.43
CA ASP A 11 44.39 -15.65 -10.64
C ASP A 11 42.96 -15.19 -10.99
N ALA A 12 42.22 -15.98 -11.77
CA ALA A 12 40.80 -15.74 -12.04
C ALA A 12 39.96 -15.83 -10.75
N VAL A 13 40.20 -16.84 -9.90
CA VAL A 13 39.52 -17.00 -8.61
C VAL A 13 39.85 -15.83 -7.66
N LYS A 14 41.13 -15.42 -7.56
CA LYS A 14 41.52 -14.23 -6.79
C LYS A 14 40.85 -12.95 -7.30
N LYS A 15 40.73 -12.79 -8.63
CA LYS A 15 40.05 -11.63 -9.25
C LYS A 15 38.55 -11.63 -8.97
N ILE A 16 37.90 -12.80 -8.98
CA ILE A 16 36.48 -12.95 -8.61
C ILE A 16 36.28 -12.66 -7.12
N ALA A 17 37.14 -13.18 -6.24
CA ALA A 17 37.08 -12.91 -4.80
C ALA A 17 37.27 -11.43 -4.49
N LYS A 18 38.22 -10.75 -5.16
CA LYS A 18 38.43 -9.30 -5.02
C LYS A 18 37.22 -8.49 -5.50
N ARG A 19 36.61 -8.88 -6.63
CA ARG A 19 35.37 -8.26 -7.12
C ARG A 19 34.19 -8.49 -6.18
N ARG A 20 34.06 -9.68 -5.59
CA ARG A 20 33.03 -9.98 -4.58
C ARG A 20 33.22 -9.13 -3.32
N LYS A 21 34.44 -9.03 -2.79
CA LYS A 21 34.76 -8.16 -1.63
C LYS A 21 34.47 -6.68 -1.90
N ALA A 22 34.77 -6.18 -3.10
CA ALA A 22 34.42 -4.82 -3.49
C ALA A 22 32.90 -4.63 -3.65
N ALA A 23 32.19 -5.63 -4.17
CA ALA A 23 30.73 -5.62 -4.27
C ALA A 23 30.06 -5.64 -2.89
N THR A 24 30.55 -6.45 -1.94
CA THR A 24 30.01 -6.48 -0.57
C THR A 24 30.26 -5.17 0.16
N ALA A 25 31.47 -4.59 0.06
CA ALA A 25 31.78 -3.29 0.66
C ALA A 25 30.91 -2.15 0.08
N THR A 26 30.61 -2.19 -1.22
CA THR A 26 29.71 -1.20 -1.85
C THR A 26 28.24 -1.38 -1.47
N VAL A 27 27.81 -2.60 -1.13
CA VAL A 27 26.47 -2.88 -0.59
C VAL A 27 26.38 -2.45 0.88
N GLU A 28 27.39 -2.72 1.69
CA GLU A 28 27.45 -2.31 3.10
C GLU A 28 27.43 -0.79 3.25
N THR A 29 28.26 -0.08 2.50
CA THR A 29 28.25 1.39 2.48
C THR A 29 26.90 1.96 2.03
N LYS A 30 26.23 1.35 1.05
CA LYS A 30 24.87 1.75 0.64
C LYS A 30 23.82 1.46 1.72
N LYS A 31 23.94 0.33 2.42
CA LYS A 31 23.07 -0.04 3.54
C LYS A 31 23.22 0.95 4.70
N GLU A 32 24.44 1.32 5.07
CA GLU A 32 24.69 2.34 6.10
C GLU A 32 24.11 3.70 5.71
N ARG A 33 24.31 4.11 4.46
CA ARG A 33 23.74 5.35 3.93
C ARG A 33 22.21 5.32 3.95
N TYR A 34 21.61 4.19 3.58
CA TYR A 34 20.16 3.96 3.67
C TYR A 34 19.67 4.11 5.11
N LEU A 35 20.30 3.47 6.09
CA LEU A 35 19.87 3.55 7.50
C LEU A 35 19.92 4.98 8.04
N LYS A 36 20.99 5.72 7.74
CA LYS A 36 21.13 7.14 8.14
C LYS A 36 20.04 8.02 7.51
N LEU A 37 19.80 7.84 6.21
CA LEU A 37 18.80 8.63 5.49
C LEU A 37 17.39 8.26 5.93
N HIS A 38 17.09 6.97 6.09
CA HIS A 38 15.80 6.46 6.55
C HIS A 38 15.41 7.06 7.90
N LYS A 39 16.33 7.04 8.87
CA LYS A 39 16.09 7.67 10.18
C LYS A 39 15.75 9.16 10.03
N THR A 40 16.52 9.89 9.24
CA THR A 40 16.31 11.33 9.00
C THR A 40 14.96 11.61 8.36
N VAL A 41 14.60 10.88 7.31
CA VAL A 41 13.31 11.05 6.60
C VAL A 41 12.14 10.67 7.50
N ASN A 42 12.26 9.60 8.29
CA ASN A 42 11.24 9.18 9.23
C ASN A 42 11.01 10.21 10.34
N ASP A 43 12.08 10.76 10.93
CA ASP A 43 11.98 11.82 11.93
C ASP A 43 11.30 13.08 11.37
N LEU A 44 11.63 13.46 10.13
CA LEU A 44 11.00 14.57 9.43
C LEU A 44 9.52 14.28 9.10
N TYR A 45 9.20 13.07 8.68
CA TYR A 45 7.82 12.63 8.43
C TYR A 45 6.97 12.70 9.70
N LEU A 46 7.49 12.22 10.84
CA LEU A 46 6.79 12.28 12.13
C LEU A 46 6.55 13.73 12.57
N ARG A 47 7.53 14.63 12.40
CA ARG A 47 7.36 16.07 12.66
C ARG A 47 6.29 16.68 11.76
N LEU A 48 6.32 16.37 10.47
CA LEU A 48 5.33 16.87 9.51
C LEU A 48 3.92 16.38 9.85
N ASN A 49 3.78 15.12 10.23
CA ASN A 49 2.50 14.53 10.63
C ASN A 49 1.97 15.15 11.93
N ALA A 50 2.84 15.41 12.91
CA ALA A 50 2.49 16.14 14.12
C ALA A 50 2.00 17.56 13.81
N MET A 51 2.69 18.29 12.92
CA MET A 51 2.26 19.63 12.49
C MET A 51 0.93 19.63 11.73
N ASN A 52 0.68 18.61 10.89
CA ASN A 52 -0.60 18.47 10.20
C ASN A 52 -1.75 18.22 11.20
N LYS A 53 -1.51 17.42 12.25
CA LYS A 53 -2.48 17.18 13.34
C LYS A 53 -2.72 18.42 14.20
N SER A 54 -1.70 19.25 14.43
CA SER A 54 -1.75 20.41 15.34
C SER A 54 -2.28 21.72 14.71
N ALA A 55 -2.82 21.67 13.49
CA ALA A 55 -3.43 22.76 12.71
C ALA A 55 -2.51 23.52 11.72
N LYS A 56 -3.04 23.72 10.50
CA LYS A 56 -2.73 24.73 9.43
C LYS A 56 -2.19 24.26 8.07
N ILE A 57 -1.93 22.97 7.82
CA ILE A 57 -1.41 22.52 6.52
C ILE A 57 -2.27 21.40 5.92
N LYS A 58 -3.11 21.71 4.91
CA LYS A 58 -3.91 20.71 4.16
C LYS A 58 -3.05 19.92 3.14
N GLN A 59 -1.90 19.40 3.54
CA GLN A 59 -1.00 18.64 2.65
C GLN A 59 -1.12 17.13 2.87
N ARG A 60 -2.36 16.65 2.91
CA ARG A 60 -2.66 15.22 3.07
C ARG A 60 -2.09 14.39 1.92
N SER A 61 -2.17 14.90 0.69
CA SER A 61 -1.59 14.28 -0.50
C SER A 61 -0.07 14.14 -0.41
N ALA A 62 0.64 15.13 0.13
CA ALA A 62 2.09 15.05 0.26
C ALA A 62 2.51 14.04 1.33
N LEU A 63 1.80 13.97 2.45
CA LEU A 63 2.02 12.94 3.48
C LEU A 63 1.75 11.53 2.96
N ASP A 64 0.72 11.36 2.14
CA ASP A 64 0.41 10.07 1.50
C ASP A 64 1.52 9.67 0.52
N THR A 65 2.07 10.62 -0.25
CA THR A 65 3.24 10.38 -1.13
C THR A 65 4.48 10.01 -0.32
N ILE A 66 4.79 10.75 0.74
CA ILE A 66 5.96 10.47 1.60
C ILE A 66 5.83 9.10 2.26
N ALA A 67 4.65 8.75 2.77
CA ALA A 67 4.39 7.43 3.36
C ALA A 67 4.53 6.30 2.35
N ARG A 68 4.09 6.52 1.11
CA ARG A 68 4.27 5.55 0.01
C ARG A 68 5.74 5.34 -0.31
N ASN A 69 6.51 6.42 -0.44
CA ASN A 69 7.94 6.33 -0.77
C ASN A 69 8.75 5.67 0.37
N LEU A 70 8.41 5.96 1.64
CA LEU A 70 8.99 5.25 2.78
C LEU A 70 8.69 3.74 2.72
N SER A 71 7.43 3.38 2.44
CA SER A 71 7.04 1.97 2.30
C SER A 71 7.75 1.27 1.14
N ASN A 72 7.88 1.93 -0.01
CA ASN A 72 8.64 1.41 -1.16
C ASN A 72 10.11 1.22 -0.79
N ALA A 73 10.72 2.18 -0.10
CA ALA A 73 12.10 2.12 0.34
C ALA A 73 12.36 0.93 1.28
N GLU A 74 11.45 0.65 2.22
CA GLU A 74 11.50 -0.54 3.08
C GLU A 74 11.40 -1.84 2.27
N GLN A 75 10.49 -1.90 1.28
CA GLN A 75 10.36 -3.07 0.41
C GLN A 75 11.62 -3.33 -0.44
N PHE A 76 12.23 -2.27 -0.99
CA PHE A 76 13.49 -2.40 -1.73
C PHE A 76 14.65 -2.79 -0.82
N ALA A 77 14.72 -2.23 0.40
CA ALA A 77 15.74 -2.62 1.39
C ALA A 77 15.59 -4.09 1.82
N ALA A 78 14.37 -4.59 2.01
CA ALA A 78 14.10 -5.99 2.31
C ALA A 78 14.57 -6.94 1.19
N LYS A 79 14.55 -6.48 -0.07
CA LYS A 79 15.08 -7.21 -1.24
C LYS A 79 16.59 -7.03 -1.44
N GLY A 80 17.28 -6.30 -0.57
CA GLY A 80 18.70 -5.96 -0.71
C GLY A 80 18.98 -4.92 -1.81
N GLN A 81 17.95 -4.30 -2.37
CA GLN A 81 18.03 -3.31 -3.45
C GLN A 81 18.25 -1.89 -2.87
N TYR A 82 19.34 -1.70 -2.13
CA TYR A 82 19.60 -0.43 -1.41
C TYR A 82 19.74 0.80 -2.30
N HIS A 83 20.09 0.65 -3.58
CA HIS A 83 20.11 1.78 -4.51
C HIS A 83 18.70 2.32 -4.75
N GLN A 84 17.75 1.44 -5.08
CA GLN A 84 16.36 1.83 -5.30
C GLN A 84 15.72 2.34 -4.01
N ALA A 85 16.06 1.73 -2.87
CA ALA A 85 15.63 2.22 -1.56
C ALA A 85 16.13 3.64 -1.27
N LEU A 86 17.37 3.98 -1.67
CA LEU A 86 17.91 5.32 -1.52
C LEU A 86 17.22 6.34 -2.43
N ASP A 87 16.91 5.98 -3.67
CA ASP A 87 16.21 6.85 -4.61
C ASP A 87 14.82 7.25 -4.07
N GLU A 88 14.05 6.28 -3.57
CA GLU A 88 12.75 6.52 -2.93
C GLU A 88 12.85 7.40 -1.67
N LEU A 89 13.91 7.22 -0.86
CA LEU A 89 14.15 8.07 0.32
C LEU A 89 14.53 9.50 -0.06
N ILE A 90 15.29 9.69 -1.14
CA ILE A 90 15.64 11.01 -1.67
C ILE A 90 14.37 11.72 -2.15
N ASP A 91 13.49 11.00 -2.86
CA ASP A 91 12.22 11.56 -3.33
C ASP A 91 11.28 11.90 -2.17
N ALA A 92 11.23 11.07 -1.12
CA ALA A 92 10.54 11.38 0.12
C ALA A 92 11.12 12.65 0.78
N GLN A 93 12.44 12.78 0.88
CA GLN A 93 13.12 13.95 1.44
C GLN A 93 12.84 15.22 0.62
N ASN A 94 12.85 15.13 -0.70
CA ASN A 94 12.53 16.25 -1.59
C ASN A 94 11.08 16.71 -1.39
N THR A 95 10.14 15.75 -1.30
CA THR A 95 8.72 16.04 -1.02
C THR A 95 8.52 16.68 0.35
N ILE A 96 9.26 16.24 1.37
CA ILE A 96 9.27 16.88 2.69
C ILE A 96 9.80 18.31 2.59
N SER A 97 10.86 18.54 1.81
CA SER A 97 11.52 19.85 1.68
C SER A 97 10.65 20.88 0.95
N THR A 98 9.82 20.46 -0.01
CA THR A 98 8.84 21.35 -0.68
C THR A 98 7.68 21.72 0.23
N VAL A 99 7.33 20.82 1.14
CA VAL A 99 6.23 20.93 2.10
C VAL A 99 6.62 21.75 3.34
N LEU A 100 7.87 21.66 3.77
CA LEU A 100 8.48 22.40 4.88
C LEU A 100 9.46 23.47 4.34
N PRO A 101 8.99 24.55 3.71
CA PRO A 101 9.86 25.69 3.48
C PRO A 101 10.19 26.29 4.86
N ASN A 102 11.46 26.25 5.26
CA ASN A 102 12.03 26.80 6.51
C ASN A 102 12.15 25.88 7.74
N THR A 103 12.82 24.73 7.59
CA THR A 103 13.68 24.24 8.70
C THR A 103 15.06 23.84 8.17
N ARG A 104 15.97 24.84 8.15
CA ARG A 104 17.40 24.79 7.78
C ARG A 104 17.70 24.48 6.31
N LYS A 105 18.37 25.45 5.67
CA LYS A 105 19.22 25.25 4.48
C LYS A 105 19.95 23.90 4.61
N PRO A 106 19.92 23.01 3.60
CA PRO A 106 20.93 21.97 3.53
C PRO A 106 22.28 22.67 3.50
N SER A 107 23.14 22.38 4.48
CA SER A 107 24.56 22.64 4.31
C SER A 107 24.95 21.95 3.02
N ALA A 108 25.42 22.75 2.06
CA ALA A 108 25.86 22.31 0.76
C ALA A 108 27.12 21.46 0.92
N ALA A 109 26.95 20.19 1.31
CA ALA A 109 27.86 19.16 0.90
C ALA A 109 27.46 18.79 -0.53
N THR A 110 27.98 19.57 -1.47
CA THR A 110 27.96 19.31 -2.90
C THR A 110 28.54 17.91 -3.13
N ILE A 111 27.68 16.90 -3.22
CA ILE A 111 28.08 15.59 -3.74
C ILE A 111 28.04 15.75 -5.26
N THR A 112 29.18 16.20 -5.79
CA THR A 112 29.48 16.20 -7.23
C THR A 112 29.57 14.76 -7.71
N THR A 113 28.43 14.13 -7.97
CA THR A 113 28.39 12.92 -8.79
C THR A 113 28.61 13.36 -10.24
N LYS A 114 29.86 13.29 -10.70
CA LYS A 114 30.20 13.39 -12.13
C LYS A 114 29.45 12.27 -12.87
N ARG A 115 28.30 12.62 -13.46
CA ARG A 115 27.60 11.81 -14.45
C ARG A 115 28.35 12.00 -15.77
N PRO A 116 28.87 10.95 -16.42
CA PRO A 116 29.43 11.10 -17.76
C PRO A 116 28.29 11.44 -18.71
N GLU A 117 28.35 12.65 -19.27
CA GLU A 117 27.51 13.08 -20.39
C GLU A 117 27.84 12.21 -21.61
N LYS A 118 26.85 11.46 -22.08
CA LYS A 118 26.71 11.16 -23.50
C LYS A 118 25.34 11.64 -23.92
N SER A 119 25.38 12.74 -24.65
CA SER A 119 24.28 13.43 -25.31
C SER A 119 23.60 12.51 -26.33
N VAL A 120 22.32 12.21 -26.08
CA VAL A 120 21.36 11.87 -27.14
C VAL A 120 20.19 12.83 -26.93
N PRO A 121 19.88 13.71 -27.91
CA PRO A 121 18.77 14.63 -27.76
C PRO A 121 17.44 13.86 -27.68
N PRO A 122 16.47 14.33 -26.87
CA PRO A 122 15.16 13.71 -26.78
C PRO A 122 14.41 13.86 -28.13
N PRO A 123 13.62 12.85 -28.55
CA PRO A 123 12.76 12.99 -29.71
C PRO A 123 11.68 14.06 -29.47
N ALA A 124 11.37 14.79 -30.54
CA ALA A 124 10.43 15.91 -30.54
C ALA A 124 9.03 15.50 -30.02
N PRO A 125 8.32 16.42 -29.33
CA PRO A 125 6.97 16.18 -28.85
C PRO A 125 5.99 16.02 -30.02
N THR A 126 5.24 14.92 -30.01
CA THR A 126 4.13 14.66 -30.94
C THR A 126 3.01 15.70 -30.69
N PRO A 127 2.38 16.27 -31.73
CA PRO A 127 1.33 17.27 -31.54
C PRO A 127 0.08 16.67 -30.88
N LEU A 128 -0.41 17.35 -29.84
CA LEU A 128 -1.71 17.09 -29.19
C LEU A 128 -2.85 17.24 -30.20
N GLN A 129 -3.54 16.14 -30.46
CA GLN A 129 -4.76 16.10 -31.27
C GLN A 129 -5.89 16.80 -30.50
N LYS A 130 -6.45 17.86 -31.11
CA LYS A 130 -7.58 18.63 -30.57
C LYS A 130 -8.79 17.71 -30.30
N PRO A 131 -9.53 17.89 -29.19
CA PRO A 131 -10.76 17.14 -28.97
C PRO A 131 -11.84 17.56 -29.98
N ALA A 132 -12.42 16.56 -30.64
CA ALA A 132 -13.52 16.72 -31.56
C ALA A 132 -14.79 17.23 -30.83
N THR A 133 -15.46 18.17 -31.49
CA THR A 133 -16.74 18.77 -31.14
C THR A 133 -17.83 17.71 -30.90
N PRO A 134 -18.63 17.79 -29.81
CA PRO A 134 -19.81 16.95 -29.66
C PRO A 134 -20.89 17.38 -30.66
N ARG A 135 -21.34 16.42 -31.47
CA ARG A 135 -22.45 16.58 -32.42
C ARG A 135 -23.76 16.89 -31.70
N LYS A 136 -24.44 17.90 -32.22
CA LYS A 136 -25.81 18.34 -31.96
C LYS A 136 -26.77 17.15 -32.07
N ILE A 137 -27.36 16.70 -30.95
CA ILE A 137 -28.48 15.75 -30.97
C ILE A 137 -29.74 16.56 -31.31
N VAL A 138 -30.25 16.33 -32.50
CA VAL A 138 -31.48 16.91 -33.03
C VAL A 138 -32.67 16.26 -32.30
N ALA A 139 -33.57 17.12 -31.82
CA ALA A 139 -34.86 16.74 -31.25
C ALA A 139 -35.75 16.13 -32.35
N GLU A 140 -36.07 14.85 -32.24
CA GLU A 140 -37.11 14.22 -33.06
C GLU A 140 -38.44 14.27 -32.30
N LYS A 141 -39.32 15.17 -32.75
CA LYS A 141 -40.74 15.20 -32.39
C LYS A 141 -41.40 13.94 -32.95
N LYS A 142 -42.04 13.13 -32.10
CA LYS A 142 -43.09 12.19 -32.53
C LYS A 142 -44.43 12.57 -31.91
N ALA A 143 -45.43 12.56 -32.79
CA ALA A 143 -46.83 12.94 -32.60
C ALA A 143 -47.59 11.97 -31.66
N PRO A 144 -48.75 12.40 -31.11
CA PRO A 144 -49.41 11.71 -30.00
C PRO A 144 -50.21 10.49 -30.46
N VAL A 145 -49.98 9.35 -29.80
CA VAL A 145 -50.82 8.15 -29.91
C VAL A 145 -52.06 8.33 -29.02
N LYS A 146 -53.24 8.40 -29.65
CA LYS A 146 -54.55 8.33 -28.98
C LYS A 146 -54.70 6.98 -28.28
N VAL A 147 -54.73 6.97 -26.95
CA VAL A 147 -55.13 5.79 -26.17
C VAL A 147 -56.59 5.94 -25.75
N LYS A 148 -57.39 4.96 -26.15
CA LYS A 148 -58.81 4.77 -25.83
C LYS A 148 -59.01 4.76 -24.30
N LYS A 149 -59.92 5.60 -23.79
CA LYS A 149 -60.42 5.56 -22.41
C LYS A 149 -61.15 4.22 -22.17
N THR A 150 -60.66 3.43 -21.21
CA THR A 150 -61.48 2.44 -20.51
C THR A 150 -61.74 2.92 -19.09
N ALA A 151 -62.98 2.77 -18.65
CA ALA A 151 -63.51 3.26 -17.38
C ALA A 151 -62.82 2.61 -16.15
N PRO A 152 -62.82 3.29 -14.99
CA PRO A 152 -62.08 2.84 -13.82
C PRO A 152 -62.79 1.68 -13.10
N VAL A 153 -62.09 0.57 -12.94
CA VAL A 153 -62.48 -0.50 -12.01
C VAL A 153 -62.14 -0.05 -10.59
N ALA A 154 -63.11 -0.13 -9.69
CA ALA A 154 -63.00 0.28 -8.29
C ALA A 154 -61.82 -0.40 -7.57
N PRO A 155 -61.08 0.30 -6.70
CA PRO A 155 -59.92 -0.25 -6.02
C PRO A 155 -60.33 -1.22 -4.92
N VAL A 156 -60.08 -2.51 -5.13
CA VAL A 156 -60.06 -3.50 -4.05
C VAL A 156 -58.92 -3.13 -3.10
N LYS A 157 -59.25 -2.68 -1.88
CA LYS A 157 -58.30 -2.44 -0.78
C LYS A 157 -57.63 -3.74 -0.35
N LYS A 158 -56.65 -4.21 -1.11
CA LYS A 158 -55.69 -5.22 -0.64
C LYS A 158 -54.68 -4.49 0.25
N LYS A 159 -54.65 -4.84 1.54
CA LYS A 159 -53.58 -4.40 2.46
C LYS A 159 -52.23 -4.68 1.78
N PRO A 160 -51.32 -3.69 1.69
CA PRO A 160 -50.00 -3.94 1.14
C PRO A 160 -49.32 -5.01 2.02
N PRO A 161 -48.69 -6.04 1.42
CA PRO A 161 -47.88 -6.97 2.19
C PRO A 161 -46.83 -6.17 2.97
N PRO A 162 -46.47 -6.60 4.19
CA PRO A 162 -45.48 -5.89 4.99
C PRO A 162 -44.23 -5.69 4.13
N ARG A 163 -43.91 -4.42 3.87
CA ARG A 163 -42.71 -4.02 3.13
C ARG A 163 -41.53 -4.63 3.89
N ARG A 164 -40.97 -5.74 3.37
CA ARG A 164 -39.65 -6.20 3.80
C ARG A 164 -38.69 -5.09 3.43
N VAL A 165 -38.33 -4.28 4.41
CA VAL A 165 -37.25 -3.31 4.30
C VAL A 165 -35.96 -4.11 4.21
N VAL A 166 -35.64 -4.59 3.01
CA VAL A 166 -34.32 -5.10 2.70
C VAL A 166 -33.41 -3.87 2.76
N LYS A 167 -32.71 -3.69 3.88
CA LYS A 167 -31.62 -2.72 4.00
C LYS A 167 -30.59 -3.11 2.92
N ARG A 168 -30.67 -2.48 1.75
CA ARG A 168 -29.66 -2.65 0.71
C ARG A 168 -28.38 -2.05 1.27
N ASP A 169 -27.42 -2.90 1.63
CA ASP A 169 -26.06 -2.49 1.94
C ASP A 169 -25.42 -1.92 0.66
N THR A 170 -25.62 -0.63 0.43
CA THR A 170 -25.06 0.14 -0.71
C THR A 170 -23.57 0.40 -0.57
N ARG A 171 -22.90 -0.26 0.39
CA ARG A 171 -21.47 -0.07 0.64
C ARG A 171 -20.66 -0.53 -0.57
N THR A 172 -19.78 0.37 -1.03
CA THR A 172 -18.79 0.06 -2.08
C THR A 172 -17.84 -1.05 -1.59
N THR A 173 -17.19 -1.77 -2.50
CA THR A 173 -16.21 -2.82 -2.15
C THR A 173 -15.10 -2.30 -1.25
N LEU A 174 -14.64 -1.07 -1.49
CA LEU A 174 -13.69 -0.35 -0.64
C LEU A 174 -14.23 -0.16 0.79
N GLN A 175 -15.48 0.27 0.95
CA GLN A 175 -16.10 0.46 2.27
C GLN A 175 -16.30 -0.87 3.00
N LYS A 176 -16.64 -1.95 2.28
CA LYS A 176 -16.72 -3.31 2.85
C LYS A 176 -15.35 -3.78 3.32
N TYR A 177 -14.30 -3.53 2.53
CA TYR A 177 -12.92 -3.85 2.89
C TYR A 177 -12.46 -3.09 4.13
N SER A 178 -12.69 -1.78 4.19
CA SER A 178 -12.29 -0.97 5.35
C SER A 178 -13.05 -1.35 6.64
N ALA A 179 -14.32 -1.74 6.52
CA ALA A 179 -15.08 -2.28 7.64
C ALA A 179 -14.52 -3.62 8.13
N GLU A 180 -14.17 -4.52 7.22
CA GLU A 180 -13.59 -5.83 7.55
C GLU A 180 -12.20 -5.68 8.18
N LEU A 181 -11.36 -4.79 7.66
CA LEU A 181 -10.04 -4.50 8.24
C LEU A 181 -10.14 -4.01 9.70
N ARG A 182 -11.12 -3.15 10.00
CA ARG A 182 -11.38 -2.70 11.38
C ARG A 182 -11.83 -3.85 12.27
N LEU A 183 -12.63 -4.77 11.74
CA LEU A 183 -13.08 -5.95 12.47
C LEU A 183 -11.89 -6.87 12.80
N PHE A 184 -11.01 -7.10 11.82
CA PHE A 184 -9.76 -7.84 12.01
C PHE A 184 -8.90 -7.22 13.12
N GLN A 185 -8.65 -5.89 13.08
CA GLN A 185 -7.86 -5.19 14.09
C GLN A 185 -8.48 -5.28 15.49
N ARG A 186 -9.80 -5.29 15.60
CA ARG A 186 -10.49 -5.51 16.88
C ARG A 186 -10.24 -6.90 17.43
N TYR A 187 -10.31 -7.93 16.60
CA TYR A 187 -9.99 -9.29 17.02
C TYR A 187 -8.51 -9.44 17.35
N GLU A 188 -7.62 -8.81 16.60
CA GLU A 188 -6.18 -8.81 16.88
C GLU A 188 -5.88 -8.24 18.28
N ALA A 189 -6.57 -7.16 18.66
CA ALA A 189 -6.45 -6.58 19.99
C ALA A 189 -6.96 -7.50 21.12
N LEU A 190 -7.79 -8.50 20.82
CA LEU A 190 -8.28 -9.47 21.81
C LEU A 190 -7.31 -10.65 22.03
N ILE A 191 -6.26 -10.80 21.22
CA ILE A 191 -5.33 -11.93 21.33
C ILE A 191 -4.55 -11.85 22.65
N GLN A 192 -3.91 -10.71 22.91
CA GLN A 192 -3.12 -10.49 24.12
C GLN A 192 -3.92 -10.74 25.40
N PRO A 193 -5.10 -10.14 25.61
CA PRO A 193 -5.90 -10.40 26.81
C PRO A 193 -6.47 -11.84 26.86
N THR A 194 -6.54 -12.55 25.72
CA THR A 194 -6.94 -13.97 25.71
C THR A 194 -5.77 -14.86 26.14
N LEU A 195 -4.54 -14.52 25.76
CA LEU A 195 -3.33 -15.24 26.18
C LEU A 195 -3.00 -15.01 27.66
N GLU A 196 -3.31 -13.82 28.19
CA GLU A 196 -3.08 -13.45 29.59
C GLU A 196 -4.14 -14.01 30.55
N ARG A 197 -5.19 -14.68 30.05
CA ARG A 197 -6.21 -15.27 30.92
C ARG A 197 -5.66 -16.50 31.66
N GLU A 198 -5.79 -16.46 32.99
CA GLU A 198 -5.59 -17.64 33.84
C GLU A 198 -6.52 -18.78 33.37
N GLY A 199 -5.91 -19.90 32.96
CA GLY A 199 -6.64 -21.10 32.51
C GLY A 199 -6.58 -21.41 31.01
N LEU A 200 -5.88 -20.62 30.18
CA LEU A 200 -5.59 -21.03 28.81
C LEU A 200 -4.49 -22.11 28.84
N ALA A 201 -4.80 -23.32 28.37
CA ALA A 201 -3.80 -24.37 28.26
C ALA A 201 -2.69 -23.94 27.28
N ASP A 202 -1.42 -24.18 27.62
CA ASP A 202 -0.26 -23.75 26.81
C ASP A 202 -0.37 -24.14 25.34
N HIS A 203 -0.93 -25.32 25.07
CA HIS A 203 -1.15 -25.82 23.71
C HIS A 203 -2.23 -25.04 22.94
N GLU A 204 -3.26 -24.53 23.62
CA GLU A 204 -4.27 -23.66 23.00
C GLU A 204 -3.73 -22.24 22.77
N GLY A 205 -2.91 -21.72 23.69
CA GLY A 205 -2.17 -20.47 23.50
C GLY A 205 -1.22 -20.54 22.31
N MET A 206 -0.44 -21.61 22.18
CA MET A 206 0.44 -21.84 21.03
C MET A 206 -0.33 -21.97 19.71
N ARG A 207 -1.48 -22.66 19.71
CA ARG A 207 -2.37 -22.72 18.53
C ARG A 207 -2.94 -21.36 18.16
N LEU A 208 -3.33 -20.55 19.14
CA LEU A 208 -3.81 -19.18 18.92
C LEU A 208 -2.72 -18.32 18.30
N LEU A 209 -1.49 -18.36 18.81
CA LEU A 209 -0.34 -17.64 18.27
C LEU A 209 -0.05 -18.05 16.82
N LYS A 210 0.04 -19.36 16.55
CA LYS A 210 0.28 -19.87 15.19
C LYS A 210 -0.81 -19.42 14.21
N THR A 211 -2.08 -19.52 14.61
CA THR A 211 -3.21 -19.09 13.77
C THR A 211 -3.19 -17.57 13.57
N THR A 212 -2.76 -16.81 14.58
CA THR A 212 -2.57 -15.36 14.47
C THR A 212 -1.53 -15.01 13.40
N ASP A 213 -0.39 -15.68 13.39
CA ASP A 213 0.66 -15.42 12.41
C ASP A 213 0.20 -15.77 10.98
N GLU A 214 -0.50 -16.90 10.82
CA GLU A 214 -1.08 -17.30 9.54
C GLU A 214 -2.14 -16.29 9.03
N THR A 215 -2.99 -15.80 9.94
CA THR A 215 -4.02 -14.81 9.59
C THR A 215 -3.45 -13.42 9.34
N ARG A 216 -2.36 -13.02 10.01
CA ARG A 216 -1.58 -11.82 9.69
C ARG A 216 -0.99 -11.88 8.30
N LEU A 217 -0.37 -13.00 7.92
CA LEU A 217 0.14 -13.19 6.56
C LEU A 217 -0.97 -13.07 5.50
N LYS A 218 -2.17 -13.60 5.77
CA LYS A 218 -3.34 -13.42 4.90
C LYS A 218 -3.81 -11.96 4.85
N ALA A 219 -3.84 -11.27 5.98
CA ALA A 219 -4.19 -9.85 6.05
C ALA A 219 -3.19 -8.97 5.29
N ASP A 220 -1.89 -9.28 5.34
CA ASP A 220 -0.87 -8.55 4.57
C ASP A 220 -0.99 -8.81 3.06
N ARG A 221 -1.29 -10.05 2.65
CA ARG A 221 -1.64 -10.34 1.24
C ARG A 221 -2.88 -9.57 0.80
N ALA A 222 -3.90 -9.47 1.66
CA ALA A 222 -5.09 -8.67 1.40
C ALA A 222 -4.76 -7.18 1.25
N ARG A 223 -3.86 -6.64 2.09
CA ARG A 223 -3.35 -5.26 1.97
C ARG A 223 -2.62 -5.04 0.65
N GLY A 224 -1.75 -5.97 0.24
CA GLY A 224 -1.09 -5.93 -1.07
C GLY A 224 -2.10 -5.81 -2.22
N LYS A 225 -3.14 -6.66 -2.22
CA LYS A 225 -4.23 -6.57 -3.21
C LYS A 225 -5.02 -5.26 -3.16
N ALA A 226 -5.18 -4.67 -1.98
CA ALA A 226 -5.83 -3.37 -1.84
C ALA A 226 -4.97 -2.23 -2.40
N ILE A 227 -3.65 -2.30 -2.22
CA ILE A 227 -2.68 -1.35 -2.81
C ILE A 227 -2.74 -1.41 -4.34
N ASP A 228 -2.86 -2.61 -4.90
CA ASP A 228 -3.05 -2.85 -6.35
C ASP A 228 -4.42 -2.37 -6.87
N GLY A 229 -5.29 -1.84 -6.01
CA GLY A 229 -6.66 -1.42 -6.35
C GLY A 229 -7.66 -2.57 -6.49
N ASN A 230 -7.25 -3.82 -6.28
CA ASN A 230 -8.11 -5.01 -6.34
C ASN A 230 -8.83 -5.26 -5.02
N TYR A 231 -9.79 -4.39 -4.70
CA TYR A 231 -10.55 -4.42 -3.45
C TYR A 231 -11.48 -5.64 -3.31
N SER A 232 -11.90 -6.28 -4.41
CA SER A 232 -12.72 -7.49 -4.35
C SER A 232 -11.91 -8.68 -3.81
N SER A 233 -10.70 -8.88 -4.33
CA SER A 233 -9.80 -9.94 -3.87
C SER A 233 -9.26 -9.65 -2.47
N ALA A 234 -8.92 -8.39 -2.19
CA ALA A 234 -8.53 -7.93 -0.86
C ALA A 234 -9.61 -8.22 0.19
N LEU A 235 -10.88 -7.93 -0.14
CA LEU A 235 -12.01 -8.22 0.75
C LEU A 235 -12.18 -9.71 1.02
N GLN A 236 -12.03 -10.57 0.02
CA GLN A 236 -12.15 -12.03 0.20
C GLN A 236 -11.07 -12.57 1.15
N LEU A 237 -9.81 -12.18 0.92
CA LEU A 237 -8.69 -12.57 1.77
C LEU A 237 -8.84 -12.03 3.19
N MET A 238 -9.27 -10.77 3.35
CA MET A 238 -9.48 -10.17 4.67
C MET A 238 -10.62 -10.86 5.43
N LYS A 239 -11.71 -11.23 4.75
CA LYS A 239 -12.80 -12.01 5.36
C LYS A 239 -12.35 -13.39 5.83
N GLN A 240 -11.51 -14.07 5.04
CA GLN A 240 -10.94 -15.36 5.43
C GLN A 240 -10.06 -15.21 6.67
N ALA A 241 -9.13 -14.24 6.67
CA ALA A 241 -8.28 -13.95 7.82
C ALA A 241 -9.10 -13.63 9.07
N THR A 242 -10.13 -12.78 8.93
CA THR A 242 -11.01 -12.39 10.03
C THR A 242 -11.82 -13.56 10.58
N LYS A 243 -12.34 -14.43 9.70
CA LYS A 243 -13.09 -15.63 10.10
C LYS A 243 -12.21 -16.62 10.87
N GLU A 244 -11.01 -16.89 10.37
CA GLU A 244 -10.07 -17.81 11.01
C GLU A 244 -9.59 -17.27 12.36
N LEU A 245 -9.26 -15.98 12.44
CA LEU A 245 -8.85 -15.34 13.69
C LEU A 245 -9.98 -15.37 14.72
N LYS A 246 -11.22 -15.09 14.29
CA LYS A 246 -12.40 -15.22 15.13
C LYS A 246 -12.56 -16.64 15.67
N GLN A 247 -12.42 -17.66 14.83
CA GLN A 247 -12.53 -19.06 15.25
C GLN A 247 -11.42 -19.45 16.23
N ALA A 248 -10.20 -18.96 16.03
CA ALA A 248 -9.09 -19.20 16.95
C ALA A 248 -9.37 -18.57 18.33
N LEU A 249 -9.85 -17.33 18.36
CA LEU A 249 -10.20 -16.63 19.59
C LEU A 249 -11.35 -17.32 20.34
N VAL A 250 -12.40 -17.77 19.63
CA VAL A 250 -13.50 -18.53 20.27
C VAL A 250 -12.99 -19.84 20.87
N LYS A 251 -12.12 -20.57 20.16
CA LYS A 251 -11.53 -21.81 20.67
C LYS A 251 -10.66 -21.58 21.90
N ALA A 252 -9.94 -20.47 21.93
CA ALA A 252 -9.16 -20.03 23.08
C ALA A 252 -10.02 -19.38 24.21
N GLY A 253 -11.36 -19.45 24.11
CA GLY A 253 -12.26 -18.98 25.16
C GLY A 253 -12.46 -17.46 25.22
N ALA A 254 -12.06 -16.71 24.20
CA ALA A 254 -12.30 -15.26 24.15
C ALA A 254 -13.81 -14.94 24.15
N LYS A 255 -14.22 -13.95 24.95
CA LYS A 255 -15.58 -13.40 24.89
C LYS A 255 -15.61 -12.33 23.78
N LEU A 256 -16.27 -12.64 22.67
CA LEU A 256 -16.39 -11.78 21.48
C LEU A 256 -17.65 -10.93 21.46
#